data_AF-A0A0G0L844-F1
#
_entry.id   AF-A0A0G0L844-F1
#
_cell.length_a   1.000
_cell.length_b   1.000
_cell.length_c   1.000
_cell.angle_alpha   90.00
_cell.angle_beta   90.00
_cell.angle_gamma   90.00
#
_symmetry.space_group_name_H-M   'P 1'
#
loop_
_entity.id
_entity.type
_entity.pdbx_description
1 polymer ?
#
loop_
_entity_poly.entity_id
_entity_poly.type
_entity_poly.pdbx_seq_one_letter_code
_entity_poly.pdbx_strand_id
1 'polypeptide(L)'
;MARISGQELSEKDRVLYALTKIKGIGMSLSHKIMKDAGISEDKRMRDMSPEDISKITEAVEKYPVEGDLVRRVRGNITRLQQTGSYRGSRHSKNLPSRGQRTRHNARGKRGKRKTIGAFKKDMLNKTQQEVISWSSSGNSGFKGTRKSTPYAATTAVEKALSKAKDEYGLKEVEIFVKGPGAGRDAALRSVRSANLKISMIADVTPIPHNGPRPKKKRRG
;
A
#
# COMPACT_ATOMS: atom_id res chain seq x y z
N MET A 1 -27.92 -27.51 -6.05
CA MET A 1 -26.84 -26.53 -5.80
C MET A 1 -27.37 -25.35 -5.02
N ALA A 2 -26.90 -25.15 -3.78
CA ALA A 2 -27.27 -24.01 -2.95
C ALA A 2 -26.27 -22.86 -3.15
N ARG A 3 -26.79 -21.66 -3.43
CA ARG A 3 -26.00 -20.43 -3.55
C ARG A 3 -26.27 -19.57 -2.33
N ILE A 4 -25.23 -19.33 -1.53
CA ILE A 4 -25.33 -18.51 -0.30
C ILE A 4 -24.33 -17.35 -0.44
N SER A 5 -24.80 -16.11 -0.27
CA SER A 5 -23.98 -14.90 -0.38
C SER A 5 -23.16 -14.79 -1.68
N GLY A 6 -23.69 -15.31 -2.79
CA GLY A 6 -23.07 -15.23 -4.11
C GLY A 6 -22.07 -16.35 -4.45
N GLN A 7 -21.72 -17.22 -3.51
CA GLN A 7 -20.81 -18.36 -3.72
C GLN A 7 -21.58 -19.68 -3.86
N GLU A 8 -21.09 -20.55 -4.73
CA GLU A 8 -21.62 -21.91 -4.92
C GLU A 8 -21.00 -22.86 -3.90
N LEU A 9 -21.85 -23.50 -3.10
CA LEU A 9 -21.42 -24.44 -2.07
C LEU A 9 -21.48 -25.88 -2.59
N SER A 10 -20.42 -26.64 -2.29
CA SER A 10 -20.35 -28.08 -2.59
C SER A 10 -21.42 -28.84 -1.82
N GLU A 11 -22.22 -29.63 -2.53
CA GLU A 11 -23.33 -30.39 -1.96
C GLU A 11 -22.86 -31.51 -1.01
N LYS A 12 -21.62 -32.00 -1.20
CA LYS A 12 -21.09 -33.12 -0.40
C LYS A 12 -20.74 -32.72 1.03
N ASP A 13 -20.44 -31.45 1.28
CA ASP A 13 -19.89 -31.02 2.55
C ASP A 13 -21.00 -30.84 3.60
N ARG A 14 -20.66 -31.02 4.88
CA ARG A 14 -21.57 -30.59 5.96
C ARG A 14 -21.69 -29.07 5.93
N VAL A 15 -22.86 -28.55 6.31
CA VAL A 15 -23.17 -27.11 6.23
C VAL A 15 -22.10 -26.28 6.95
N LEU A 16 -21.64 -26.75 8.11
CA LEU A 16 -20.62 -26.10 8.92
C LEU A 16 -19.31 -25.81 8.16
N TYR A 17 -18.79 -26.81 7.43
CA TYR A 17 -17.58 -26.65 6.63
C TYR A 17 -17.85 -25.88 5.34
N ALA A 18 -19.03 -26.06 4.74
CA ALA A 18 -19.43 -25.32 3.55
C ALA A 18 -19.42 -23.81 3.80
N LEU A 19 -19.95 -23.35 4.93
CA LEU A 19 -19.96 -21.93 5.32
C LEU A 19 -18.55 -21.34 5.47
N THR A 20 -17.54 -22.12 5.88
CA THR A 20 -16.15 -21.62 6.00
C THR A 20 -15.49 -21.30 4.65
N LYS A 21 -16.08 -21.74 3.54
CA LYS A 21 -15.61 -21.36 2.20
C LYS A 21 -15.95 -19.91 1.85
N ILE A 22 -16.97 -19.35 2.52
CA ILE A 22 -17.36 -17.96 2.40
C ILE A 22 -16.33 -17.10 3.13
N LYS A 23 -15.73 -16.16 2.40
CA LYS A 23 -14.71 -15.28 2.93
C LYS A 23 -15.26 -14.38 4.03
N GLY A 24 -14.67 -14.49 5.21
CA GLY A 24 -15.10 -13.75 6.40
C GLY A 24 -15.75 -14.65 7.45
N ILE A 25 -16.17 -15.86 7.06
CA ILE A 25 -16.73 -16.87 7.95
C ILE A 25 -15.63 -17.85 8.33
N GLY A 26 -15.30 -17.92 9.61
CA GLY A 26 -14.44 -18.95 10.18
C GLY A 26 -15.26 -20.04 10.89
N MET A 27 -14.58 -21.04 11.44
CA MET A 27 -15.23 -22.15 12.15
C MET A 27 -16.13 -21.69 13.30
N SER A 28 -15.62 -20.78 14.13
CA SER A 28 -16.36 -20.24 15.28
C SER A 28 -17.59 -19.42 14.87
N LEU A 29 -17.52 -18.70 13.74
CA LEU A 29 -18.65 -17.95 13.21
C LEU A 29 -19.68 -18.90 12.61
N SER A 30 -19.23 -19.96 11.94
CA SER A 30 -20.09 -21.00 11.37
C SER A 30 -20.95 -21.68 12.45
N HIS A 31 -20.34 -22.10 13.57
CA HIS A 31 -21.11 -22.64 14.71
C HIS A 31 -22.15 -21.65 15.25
N LYS A 32 -21.80 -20.35 15.34
CA LYS A 32 -22.76 -19.31 15.79
C LYS A 32 -23.92 -19.15 14.82
N ILE A 33 -23.64 -19.08 13.52
CA ILE A 33 -24.66 -18.96 12.47
C ILE A 33 -25.61 -20.17 12.49
N MET A 34 -25.07 -21.38 12.65
CA MET A 34 -25.88 -22.60 12.73
C MET A 34 -26.76 -22.62 13.99
N LYS A 35 -26.22 -22.19 15.13
CA LYS A 35 -26.98 -22.07 16.39
C LYS A 35 -28.08 -21.02 16.30
N ASP A 36 -27.79 -19.86 15.70
CA ASP A 36 -28.75 -18.77 15.51
C ASP A 36 -29.87 -19.17 14.52
N ALA A 37 -29.56 -19.98 13.51
CA ALA A 37 -30.53 -20.50 12.56
C ALA A 37 -31.36 -21.69 13.10
N GLY A 38 -30.96 -22.27 14.25
CA GLY A 38 -31.62 -23.43 14.84
C GLY A 38 -31.45 -24.73 14.02
N ILE A 39 -30.37 -24.85 13.25
CA ILE A 39 -30.14 -25.98 12.33
C ILE A 39 -29.08 -26.91 12.95
N SER A 40 -29.30 -28.22 12.86
CA SER A 40 -28.34 -29.23 13.32
C SER A 40 -27.00 -29.16 12.56
N GLU A 41 -25.88 -29.26 13.29
CA GLU A 41 -24.52 -29.15 12.77
C GLU A 41 -24.11 -30.31 11.84
N ASP A 42 -24.75 -31.47 11.98
CA ASP A 42 -24.44 -32.67 11.20
C ASP A 42 -25.13 -32.72 9.83
N LYS A 43 -26.10 -31.81 9.58
CA LYS A 43 -26.79 -31.74 8.29
C LYS A 43 -25.81 -31.48 7.15
N ARG A 44 -26.05 -32.12 6.01
CA ARG A 44 -25.31 -31.90 4.76
C ARG A 44 -26.03 -30.89 3.88
N MET A 45 -25.27 -30.26 2.99
CA MET A 45 -25.81 -29.29 2.02
C MET A 45 -26.85 -29.91 1.05
N ARG A 46 -26.79 -31.23 0.82
CA ARG A 46 -27.78 -31.96 0.02
C ARG A 46 -29.17 -32.00 0.64
N ASP A 47 -29.22 -32.12 1.96
CA ASP A 47 -30.45 -32.39 2.70
C ASP A 47 -31.12 -31.09 3.20
N MET A 48 -30.69 -29.95 2.65
CA MET A 48 -31.16 -28.62 3.05
C MET A 48 -32.47 -28.27 2.36
N SER A 49 -33.46 -27.86 3.16
CA SER A 49 -34.69 -27.27 2.64
C SER A 49 -34.44 -25.82 2.18
N PRO A 50 -35.28 -25.28 1.29
CA PRO A 50 -35.23 -23.86 0.90
C PRO A 50 -35.42 -22.90 2.09
N GLU A 51 -36.18 -23.32 3.11
CA GLU A 51 -36.39 -22.55 4.34
C GLU A 51 -35.11 -22.46 5.19
N ASP A 52 -34.40 -23.58 5.34
CA ASP A 52 -33.13 -23.64 6.07
C ASP A 52 -32.06 -22.75 5.39
N ILE A 53 -32.05 -22.72 4.06
CA ILE A 53 -31.17 -21.82 3.27
C ILE A 53 -31.50 -20.35 3.54
N SER A 54 -32.79 -20.01 3.62
CA SER A 54 -33.23 -18.63 3.86
C SER A 54 -32.82 -18.14 5.26
N LYS A 55 -33.00 -18.99 6.29
CA LYS A 55 -32.56 -18.70 7.67
C LYS A 55 -31.05 -18.48 7.77
N ILE A 56 -30.26 -19.32 7.10
CA ILE A 56 -28.80 -19.15 7.07
C ILE A 56 -28.42 -17.85 6.38
N THR A 57 -29.10 -17.49 5.28
CA THR A 57 -28.81 -16.27 4.54
C THR A 57 -29.07 -15.03 5.41
N GLU A 58 -30.20 -14.99 6.12
CA GLU A 58 -30.53 -13.92 7.06
C GLU A 58 -29.51 -13.82 8.21
N ALA A 59 -29.06 -14.95 8.75
CA ALA A 59 -28.03 -14.99 9.78
C ALA A 59 -26.65 -14.51 9.27
N VAL A 60 -26.32 -14.78 8.00
CA VAL A 60 -25.07 -14.38 7.35
C VAL A 60 -25.05 -12.87 7.05
N GLU A 61 -26.18 -12.28 6.66
CA GLU A 61 -26.29 -10.84 6.33
C GLU A 61 -25.91 -9.90 7.48
N LYS A 62 -26.04 -10.37 8.74
CA LYS A 62 -25.59 -9.63 9.93
C LYS A 62 -24.08 -9.34 9.92
N TYR A 63 -23.30 -10.11 9.16
CA TYR A 63 -21.85 -10.02 9.13
C TYR A 63 -21.33 -9.50 7.79
N PRO A 64 -20.26 -8.67 7.80
CA PRO A 64 -19.61 -8.26 6.56
C PRO A 64 -18.84 -9.45 5.97
N VAL A 65 -19.37 -10.02 4.91
CA VAL A 65 -18.77 -11.18 4.20
C VAL A 65 -18.36 -10.80 2.78
N GLU A 66 -17.52 -11.64 2.18
CA GLU A 66 -17.11 -11.57 0.77
C GLU A 66 -16.67 -10.18 0.29
N GLY A 67 -17.42 -9.59 -0.64
CA GLY A 67 -17.09 -8.35 -1.33
C GLY A 67 -16.97 -7.18 -0.38
N ASP A 68 -17.88 -7.07 0.58
CA ASP A 68 -17.90 -5.97 1.54
C ASP A 68 -16.72 -6.02 2.50
N LEU A 69 -16.38 -7.21 2.99
CA LEU A 69 -15.20 -7.39 3.82
C LEU A 69 -13.91 -7.06 3.05
N VAL A 70 -13.81 -7.51 1.80
CA VAL A 70 -12.65 -7.23 0.94
C VAL A 70 -12.54 -5.73 0.65
N ARG A 71 -13.66 -5.07 0.32
CA ARG A 71 -13.71 -3.62 0.10
C ARG A 71 -13.28 -2.86 1.34
N ARG A 72 -13.78 -3.22 2.52
CA ARG A 72 -13.41 -2.60 3.80
C ARG A 72 -11.92 -2.79 4.11
N VAL A 73 -11.37 -3.99 3.92
CA VAL A 73 -9.94 -4.27 4.14
C VAL A 73 -9.07 -3.52 3.14
N ARG A 74 -9.44 -3.49 1.85
CA ARG A 74 -8.74 -2.72 0.82
C ARG A 74 -8.78 -1.23 1.15
N GLY A 75 -9.94 -0.68 1.51
CA GLY A 75 -10.11 0.71 1.94
C GLY A 75 -9.23 1.08 3.13
N ASN A 76 -9.09 0.17 4.11
CA ASN A 76 -8.15 0.37 5.21
C ASN A 76 -6.68 0.40 4.76
N ILE A 77 -6.29 -0.42 3.79
CA ILE A 77 -4.92 -0.44 3.26
C ILE A 77 -4.63 0.81 2.43
N THR A 78 -5.56 1.20 1.54
CA THR A 78 -5.41 2.40 0.70
C THR A 78 -5.35 3.64 1.58
N ARG A 79 -6.20 3.74 2.60
CA ARG A 79 -6.11 4.78 3.63
C ARG A 79 -4.73 4.84 4.27
N LEU A 80 -4.21 3.70 4.76
CA LEU A 80 -2.87 3.65 5.37
C LEU A 80 -1.74 4.10 4.42
N GLN A 81 -1.87 3.81 3.12
CA GLN A 81 -0.94 4.21 2.07
C GLN A 81 -1.03 5.70 1.76
N GLN A 82 -2.24 6.24 1.58
CA GLN A 82 -2.52 7.65 1.33
C GLN A 82 -1.99 8.52 2.47
N THR A 83 -2.21 8.12 3.72
CA THR A 83 -1.68 8.84 4.88
C THR A 83 -0.16 8.68 5.06
N GLY A 84 0.53 7.92 4.22
CA GLY A 84 1.99 7.78 4.28
C GLY A 84 2.55 7.13 5.56
N SER A 85 1.70 6.43 6.32
CA SER A 85 2.08 5.77 7.58
C SER A 85 3.21 4.74 7.41
N TYR A 86 3.94 4.40 8.48
CA TYR A 86 4.94 3.31 8.42
C TYR A 86 4.32 2.04 7.86
N ARG A 87 3.15 1.61 8.36
CA ARG A 87 2.43 0.43 7.85
C ARG A 87 2.07 0.59 6.37
N GLY A 88 1.55 1.74 5.95
CA GLY A 88 1.23 2.05 4.56
C GLY A 88 2.43 1.89 3.63
N SER A 89 3.58 2.46 4.02
CA SER A 89 4.83 2.32 3.26
C SER A 89 5.27 0.86 3.10
N ARG A 90 5.02 0.02 4.11
CA ARG A 90 5.32 -1.43 4.06
C ARG A 90 4.34 -2.16 3.15
N HIS A 91 3.07 -1.79 3.16
CA HIS A 91 2.06 -2.31 2.23
C HIS A 91 2.40 -1.95 0.77
N SER A 92 2.76 -0.69 0.50
CA SER A 92 3.20 -0.24 -0.84
C SER A 92 4.44 -1.00 -1.32
N LYS A 93 5.44 -1.20 -0.46
CA LYS A 93 6.69 -1.93 -0.81
C LYS A 93 6.56 -3.46 -0.80
N ASN A 94 5.35 -3.99 -0.60
CA ASN A 94 5.08 -5.41 -0.41
C ASN A 94 6.00 -6.09 0.63
N LEU A 95 6.17 -5.43 1.78
CA LEU A 95 6.96 -5.89 2.92
C LEU A 95 6.08 -6.21 4.14
N PRO A 96 6.54 -7.07 5.05
CA PRO A 96 5.88 -7.28 6.33
C PRO A 96 5.65 -5.96 7.09
N SER A 97 4.42 -5.68 7.51
CA SER A 97 4.03 -4.41 8.14
C SER A 97 4.05 -4.45 9.68
N ARG A 98 4.04 -5.64 10.29
CA ARG A 98 3.97 -5.85 11.76
C ARG A 98 5.34 -5.88 12.46
N GLY A 99 6.32 -5.10 11.97
CA GLY A 99 7.64 -4.98 12.62
C GLY A 99 8.57 -6.20 12.50
N GLN A 100 8.21 -7.21 11.71
CA GLN A 100 9.00 -8.42 11.46
C GLN A 100 10.36 -8.11 10.79
N ARG A 101 11.33 -9.03 10.95
CA ARG A 101 12.65 -8.95 10.30
C ARG A 101 12.49 -9.10 8.78
N THR A 102 13.11 -8.19 8.02
CA THR A 102 13.09 -8.23 6.54
C THR A 102 14.43 -8.51 5.90
N ARG A 103 15.48 -8.67 6.71
CA ARG A 103 16.79 -9.14 6.24
C ARG A 103 16.71 -10.59 5.76
N HIS A 104 15.99 -11.43 6.51
CA HIS A 104 15.86 -12.87 6.28
C HIS A 104 14.37 -13.27 6.34
N ASN A 105 13.98 -14.33 5.64
CA ASN A 105 12.68 -15.01 5.73
C ASN A 105 11.41 -14.11 5.63
N ALA A 106 11.39 -13.14 4.71
CA ALA A 106 10.22 -12.29 4.45
C ALA A 106 9.41 -12.72 3.21
N ARG A 107 9.49 -13.99 2.83
CA ARG A 107 9.06 -14.48 1.50
C ARG A 107 7.57 -14.69 1.35
N GLY A 108 6.85 -15.02 2.43
CA GLY A 108 5.38 -15.07 2.40
C GLY A 108 4.74 -13.74 1.96
N LYS A 109 5.39 -12.60 2.26
CA LYS A 109 4.92 -11.29 1.77
C LYS A 109 5.57 -10.87 0.46
N ARG A 110 6.89 -11.05 0.30
CA ARG A 110 7.63 -10.63 -0.91
C ARG A 110 7.33 -11.46 -2.16
N GLY A 111 6.81 -12.68 -2.01
CA GLY A 111 6.58 -13.61 -3.11
C GLY A 111 7.84 -14.40 -3.51
N LYS A 112 7.82 -15.01 -4.71
CA LYS A 112 8.93 -15.77 -5.31
C LYS A 112 10.20 -14.90 -5.52
N ARG A 113 11.40 -15.49 -5.60
CA ARG A 113 12.64 -14.70 -5.75
C ARG A 113 12.59 -14.15 -7.16
N LYS A 114 12.59 -12.83 -7.29
CA LYS A 114 12.87 -12.18 -8.56
C LYS A 114 14.39 -12.10 -8.66
N THR A 115 14.98 -12.82 -9.60
CA THR A 115 16.35 -12.56 -10.01
C THR A 115 16.34 -11.16 -10.58
N ILE A 116 17.02 -10.21 -9.94
CA ILE A 116 17.22 -8.90 -10.54
C ILE A 116 18.25 -9.15 -11.63
N GLY A 117 17.79 -9.54 -12.82
CA GLY A 117 18.55 -9.34 -14.04
C GLY A 117 18.96 -7.86 -14.08
N ALA A 118 20.15 -7.57 -14.58
CA ALA A 118 20.79 -6.26 -14.57
C ALA A 118 19.98 -5.21 -15.33
N PHE A 119 18.85 -4.77 -14.79
CA PHE A 119 18.14 -3.60 -15.29
C PHE A 119 18.90 -2.39 -14.76
N LYS A 120 19.71 -1.81 -15.66
CA LYS A 120 20.33 -0.50 -15.51
C LYS A 120 19.26 0.48 -15.03
N LYS A 121 19.54 1.27 -13.99
CA LYS A 121 18.58 2.22 -13.39
C LYS A 121 17.84 3.09 -14.43
N ASP A 122 18.49 3.37 -15.56
CA ASP A 122 17.97 4.15 -16.67
C ASP A 122 16.76 3.49 -17.36
N MET A 123 16.73 2.16 -17.48
CA MET A 123 15.61 1.41 -18.08
C MET A 123 14.35 1.46 -17.21
N LEU A 124 14.50 1.55 -15.89
CA LEU A 124 13.38 1.63 -14.96
C LEU A 124 12.65 2.98 -15.05
N ASN A 125 13.39 4.05 -15.38
CA ASN A 125 12.82 5.40 -15.55
C ASN A 125 12.05 5.53 -16.87
N LYS A 126 12.52 4.88 -17.95
CA LYS A 126 11.83 4.88 -19.25
C LYS A 126 10.42 4.27 -19.20
N THR A 127 10.10 3.44 -18.20
CA THR A 127 8.83 2.69 -18.18
C THR A 127 7.73 3.36 -17.33
N GLN A 128 8.03 4.39 -16.52
CA GLN A 128 7.05 4.86 -15.53
C GLN A 128 6.73 6.36 -15.51
N GLN A 129 7.46 7.23 -16.21
CA GLN A 129 7.11 8.65 -16.40
C GLN A 129 8.13 9.32 -17.33
N GLU A 130 7.69 10.19 -18.24
CA GLU A 130 8.55 11.03 -19.08
C GLU A 130 9.30 12.06 -18.21
N VAL A 131 10.42 11.64 -17.62
CA VAL A 131 11.28 12.53 -16.83
C VAL A 131 12.17 13.33 -17.78
N ILE A 132 11.92 14.63 -17.89
CA ILE A 132 12.70 15.55 -18.75
C ILE A 132 14.14 15.69 -18.25
N SER A 133 14.32 15.97 -16.96
CA SER A 133 15.64 16.06 -16.34
C SER A 133 15.58 15.65 -14.86
N TRP A 134 16.69 15.16 -14.34
CA TRP A 134 16.81 14.82 -12.93
C TRP A 134 18.23 15.08 -12.41
N SER A 135 18.32 15.39 -11.13
CA SER A 135 19.57 15.50 -10.41
C SER A 135 19.39 15.00 -8.98
N SER A 136 20.51 14.76 -8.30
CA SER A 136 20.51 14.44 -6.88
C SER A 136 21.78 14.98 -6.24
N SER A 137 21.79 15.10 -4.90
CA SER A 137 23.01 15.46 -4.17
C SER A 137 24.16 14.50 -4.45
N GLY A 138 23.87 13.22 -4.68
CA GLY A 138 24.86 12.24 -5.12
C GLY A 138 25.42 12.51 -6.52
N ASN A 139 24.56 12.80 -7.50
CA ASN A 139 24.97 13.19 -8.85
C ASN A 139 25.77 14.51 -8.86
N SER A 140 25.53 15.36 -7.87
CA SER A 140 26.22 16.63 -7.71
C SER A 140 27.60 16.52 -7.04
N GLY A 141 28.01 15.30 -6.65
CA GLY A 141 29.34 15.00 -6.07
C GLY A 141 29.36 14.86 -4.54
N PHE A 142 28.23 15.07 -3.84
CA PHE A 142 28.20 14.99 -2.38
C PHE A 142 28.14 13.54 -1.89
N LYS A 143 28.95 13.21 -0.86
CA LYS A 143 29.04 11.89 -0.23
C LYS A 143 28.82 11.98 1.28
N GLY A 144 28.36 10.88 1.89
CA GLY A 144 28.17 10.77 3.34
C GLY A 144 27.20 11.81 3.93
N THR A 145 27.55 12.36 5.08
CA THR A 145 26.79 13.39 5.81
C THR A 145 26.64 14.70 5.03
N ARG A 146 27.53 14.98 4.08
CA ARG A 146 27.43 16.18 3.23
C ARG A 146 26.23 16.14 2.27
N LYS A 147 25.55 14.99 2.13
CA LYS A 147 24.32 14.88 1.30
C LYS A 147 23.10 15.54 1.91
N SER A 148 23.07 15.74 3.23
CA SER A 148 21.92 16.30 3.95
C SER A 148 22.04 17.81 4.21
N THR A 149 23.07 18.46 3.68
CA THR A 149 23.26 19.90 3.85
C THR A 149 22.38 20.69 2.89
N PRO A 150 21.93 21.91 3.25
CA PRO A 150 21.15 22.76 2.36
C PRO A 150 21.89 23.11 1.06
N TYR A 151 23.21 23.28 1.14
CA TYR A 151 24.06 23.55 -0.03
C TYR A 151 24.06 22.41 -1.06
N ALA A 152 23.97 21.16 -0.59
CA ALA A 152 23.84 20.02 -1.49
C ALA A 152 22.48 19.98 -2.20
N ALA A 153 21.44 20.62 -1.62
CA ALA A 153 20.12 20.74 -2.23
C ALA A 153 20.10 21.82 -3.31
N THR A 154 20.68 23.00 -3.06
CA THR A 154 20.72 24.11 -4.03
C THR A 154 21.46 23.70 -5.31
N THR A 155 22.67 23.15 -5.16
CA THR A 155 23.49 22.67 -6.28
C THR A 155 22.83 21.54 -7.08
N ALA A 156 22.06 20.67 -6.43
CA ALA A 156 21.28 19.66 -7.13
C ALA A 156 20.17 20.32 -7.98
N VAL A 157 19.38 21.21 -7.40
CA VAL A 157 18.30 21.91 -8.10
C VAL A 157 18.85 22.71 -9.28
N GLU A 158 19.92 23.49 -9.08
CA GLU A 158 20.58 24.25 -10.16
C GLU A 158 20.98 23.35 -11.34
N LYS A 159 21.59 22.19 -11.07
CA LYS A 159 21.98 21.23 -12.12
C LYS A 159 20.79 20.59 -12.83
N ALA A 160 19.65 20.43 -12.16
CA ALA A 160 18.44 19.93 -12.83
C ALA A 160 17.85 21.04 -13.71
N LEU A 161 17.73 22.26 -13.19
CA LEU A 161 17.16 23.39 -13.92
C LEU A 161 18.01 23.83 -15.10
N SER A 162 19.34 23.81 -15.00
CA SER A 162 20.23 24.16 -16.13
C SER A 162 20.00 23.21 -17.30
N LYS A 163 20.05 21.89 -17.05
CA LYS A 163 19.75 20.87 -18.07
C LYS A 163 18.37 21.03 -18.67
N ALA A 164 17.37 21.29 -17.83
CA ALA A 164 15.99 21.46 -18.27
C ALA A 164 15.80 22.70 -19.16
N LYS A 165 16.54 23.78 -18.89
CA LYS A 165 16.52 25.00 -19.71
C LYS A 165 17.30 24.83 -21.01
N ASP A 166 18.51 24.30 -20.92
CA ASP A 166 19.45 24.23 -22.05
C ASP A 166 18.95 23.23 -23.10
N GLU A 167 18.41 22.09 -22.67
CA GLU A 167 18.00 21.00 -23.58
C GLU A 167 16.54 21.15 -24.07
N TYR A 168 15.65 21.75 -23.26
CA TYR A 168 14.21 21.75 -23.52
C TYR A 168 13.53 23.12 -23.48
N GLY A 169 14.26 24.20 -23.16
CA GLY A 169 13.74 25.57 -23.22
C GLY A 169 12.59 25.87 -22.25
N LEU A 170 12.53 25.18 -21.10
CA LEU A 170 11.47 25.34 -20.09
C LEU A 170 11.37 26.78 -19.56
N LYS A 171 10.14 27.32 -19.52
CA LYS A 171 9.84 28.70 -19.06
C LYS A 171 8.96 28.75 -17.81
N GLU A 172 8.14 27.73 -17.60
CA GLU A 172 7.16 27.66 -16.52
C GLU A 172 7.22 26.30 -15.81
N VAL A 173 7.08 26.29 -14.48
CA VAL A 173 7.25 25.10 -13.66
C VAL A 173 6.25 25.08 -12.49
N GLU A 174 5.64 23.92 -12.28
CA GLU A 174 4.92 23.58 -11.05
C GLU A 174 5.84 22.86 -10.07
N ILE A 175 5.88 23.32 -8.81
CA ILE A 175 6.81 22.81 -7.80
C ILE A 175 6.04 21.97 -6.77
N PHE A 176 6.37 20.68 -6.71
CA PHE A 176 5.88 19.77 -5.68
C PHE A 176 7.01 19.46 -4.68
N VAL A 177 6.83 19.86 -3.42
CA VAL A 177 7.84 19.67 -2.36
C VAL A 177 7.44 18.51 -1.47
N LYS A 178 8.39 17.63 -1.16
CA LYS A 178 8.17 16.47 -0.29
C LYS A 178 9.23 16.36 0.80
N GLY A 179 8.80 16.40 2.05
CA GLY A 179 9.61 16.07 3.22
C GLY A 179 9.96 17.29 4.08
N PRO A 180 10.12 17.10 5.40
CA PRO A 180 10.59 18.14 6.31
C PRO A 180 12.13 18.23 6.30
N GLY A 181 12.68 19.44 6.42
CA GLY A 181 14.11 19.66 6.65
C GLY A 181 14.66 20.92 5.99
N ALA A 182 15.85 21.34 6.43
CA ALA A 182 16.48 22.60 6.01
C ALA A 182 16.79 22.70 4.50
N GLY A 183 16.87 21.56 3.78
CA GLY A 183 17.07 21.55 2.33
C GLY A 183 15.85 22.01 1.51
N ARG A 184 14.66 22.02 2.12
CA ARG A 184 13.41 22.43 1.46
C ARG A 184 13.42 23.90 1.06
N ASP A 185 13.66 24.78 2.03
CA ASP A 185 13.62 26.23 1.79
C ASP A 185 14.78 26.66 0.90
N ALA A 186 15.94 26.00 1.05
CA ALA A 186 17.09 26.21 0.18
C ALA A 186 16.79 25.85 -1.28
N ALA A 187 16.13 24.71 -1.53
CA ALA A 187 15.71 24.31 -2.87
C ALA A 187 14.70 25.30 -3.48
N LEU A 188 13.71 25.79 -2.71
CA LEU A 188 12.75 26.78 -3.21
C LEU A 188 13.42 28.12 -3.55
N ARG A 189 14.41 28.54 -2.76
CA ARG A 189 15.21 29.74 -3.06
C ARG A 189 16.00 29.60 -4.35
N SER A 190 16.62 28.43 -4.60
CA SER A 190 17.39 28.20 -5.83
C SER A 190 16.51 28.09 -7.08
N VAL A 191 15.25 27.66 -6.96
CA VAL A 191 14.30 27.73 -8.08
C VAL A 191 13.92 29.18 -8.40
N ARG A 192 13.71 30.01 -7.37
CA ARG A 192 13.43 31.45 -7.55
C ARG A 192 14.59 32.18 -8.24
N SER A 193 15.83 31.89 -7.87
CA SER A 193 17.01 32.48 -8.53
C SER A 193 17.18 32.03 -9.98
N ALA A 194 16.55 30.92 -10.38
CA ALA A 194 16.58 30.46 -11.76
C ALA A 194 15.65 31.25 -12.70
N ASN A 195 14.93 32.27 -12.25
CA ASN A 195 14.09 33.13 -13.11
C ASN A 195 13.10 32.36 -14.03
N LEU A 196 12.51 31.29 -13.50
CA LEU A 196 11.43 30.55 -14.16
C LEU A 196 10.08 31.04 -13.62
N LYS A 197 9.04 31.05 -14.45
CA LYS A 197 7.68 31.34 -13.99
C LYS A 197 7.20 30.19 -13.11
N ILE A 198 6.87 30.49 -11.86
CA ILE A 198 6.34 29.51 -10.91
C ILE A 198 4.82 29.65 -10.92
N SER A 199 4.10 28.66 -11.44
CA SER A 199 2.64 28.65 -11.47
C SER A 199 2.04 28.20 -10.14
N MET A 200 2.57 27.13 -9.56
CA MET A 200 2.08 26.53 -8.32
C MET A 200 3.22 26.01 -7.45
N ILE A 201 3.09 26.18 -6.13
CA ILE A 201 3.92 25.51 -5.13
C ILE A 201 3.02 24.70 -4.23
N ALA A 202 3.14 23.36 -4.28
CA ALA A 202 2.35 22.44 -3.47
C ALA A 202 3.25 21.62 -2.54
N ASP A 203 2.92 21.63 -1.24
CA ASP A 203 3.54 20.76 -0.26
C ASP A 203 2.83 19.41 -0.21
N VAL A 204 3.50 18.36 -0.68
CA VAL A 204 3.02 16.98 -0.65
C VAL A 204 3.69 16.17 0.47
N THR A 205 4.19 16.84 1.51
CA THR A 205 4.77 16.18 2.69
C THR A 205 3.71 15.32 3.37
N PRO A 206 3.86 13.99 3.38
CA PRO A 206 2.88 13.13 4.00
C PRO A 206 2.91 13.34 5.52
N ILE A 207 1.77 13.67 6.12
CA ILE A 207 1.61 13.73 7.58
C ILE A 207 1.59 12.28 8.10
N PRO A 208 2.62 11.83 8.84
CA PRO A 208 2.74 10.43 9.22
C PRO A 208 1.77 10.10 10.37
N HIS A 209 0.54 9.67 10.07
CA HIS A 209 -0.28 9.00 11.09
C HIS A 209 0.20 7.57 11.33
N ASN A 210 0.06 7.06 12.56
CA ASN A 210 0.55 5.78 13.12
C ASN A 210 2.01 5.72 13.61
N GLY A 211 2.69 6.86 13.76
CA GLY A 211 3.98 6.93 14.45
C GLY A 211 5.10 6.07 13.82
N PRO A 212 6.30 6.07 14.41
CA PRO A 212 7.42 5.28 13.93
C PRO A 212 7.15 3.77 14.12
N ARG A 213 7.97 2.94 13.46
CA ARG A 213 7.96 1.48 13.62
C ARG A 213 7.95 1.12 15.11
N PRO A 214 6.98 0.30 15.59
CA PRO A 214 6.99 -0.19 16.96
C PRO A 214 8.32 -0.87 17.29
N LYS A 215 8.91 -0.53 18.44
CA LYS A 215 10.13 -1.19 18.91
C LYS A 215 9.87 -2.69 19.01
N LYS A 216 10.88 -3.50 18.67
CA LYS A 216 10.79 -4.96 18.78
C LYS A 216 10.54 -5.28 20.27
N LYS A 217 9.51 -6.09 20.58
CA LYS A 217 9.33 -6.61 21.94
C LYS A 217 10.64 -7.27 22.39
N ARG A 218 11.12 -6.89 23.57
CA ARG A 218 12.26 -7.57 24.21
C ARG A 218 11.88 -9.04 24.37
N ARG A 219 12.81 -9.95 24.11
CA ARG A 219 12.63 -11.35 24.45
C ARG A 219 12.84 -11.42 25.96
N GLY A 220 11.74 -11.42 26.69
CA GLY A 220 11.66 -12.00 28.03
C GLY A 220 11.18 -13.43 27.86
#